data_AF-A0A3D3VSR2-F1
#
_entry.id   AF-A0A3D3VSR2-F1
#
_cell.length_a   1.000
_cell.length_b   1.000
_cell.length_c   1.000
_cell.angle_alpha   90.00
_cell.angle_beta   90.00
_cell.angle_gamma   90.00
#
_symmetry.space_group_name_H-M   'P 1'
#
loop_
_entity.id
_entity.type
_entity.pdbx_description
1 polymer ?
#
loop_
_entity_poly.entity_id
_entity_poly.type
_entity_poly.pdbx_seq_one_letter_code
_entity_poly.pdbx_strand_id
1 'polypeptide(L)'
;AVEAEPSLPGRFLHVIVDEFQDTNSLQDELLSALAPPGTGTLFLVGDLQQSIYRFRHAEPGIFWRRIREAVRDDPESLVELDVTFRSRQAVMDTVNSLFRHIWSDGVARSIEKEFSPLAPPMSREWWPGRQETTIMPFELILPDSDDLTPKAKTGDLRIAAMRTLADRILEAVGSGATVWDSDGKGSFAPRPVTFRDFAVLVPSRAIYDQIEEVFIEERGIPTYF
;
A
#
# COMPACT_ATOMS: atom_id res chain seq x y z
N ALA A 1 -0.92 -4.73 -32.57
CA ALA A 1 -2.31 -4.82 -32.07
C ALA A 1 -3.16 -3.70 -32.63
N VAL A 2 -2.86 -2.41 -32.37
CA VAL A 2 -3.58 -1.28 -32.98
C VAL A 2 -3.40 -1.23 -34.51
N GLU A 3 -2.21 -1.55 -35.03
CA GLU A 3 -1.99 -1.69 -36.49
C GLU A 3 -2.85 -2.79 -37.13
N ALA A 4 -3.26 -3.81 -36.36
CA ALA A 4 -4.08 -4.90 -36.85
C ALA A 4 -5.60 -4.60 -36.77
N GLU A 5 -6.00 -3.56 -36.02
CA GLU A 5 -7.39 -3.15 -35.82
C GLU A 5 -7.50 -1.61 -35.87
N PRO A 6 -7.55 -1.02 -37.09
CA PRO A 6 -7.55 0.43 -37.30
C PRO A 6 -8.77 1.16 -36.72
N SER A 7 -9.79 0.41 -36.29
CA SER A 7 -11.01 0.94 -35.67
C SER A 7 -10.87 1.24 -34.17
N LEU A 8 -9.79 0.78 -33.53
CA LEU A 8 -9.56 0.99 -32.10
C LEU A 8 -9.28 2.45 -31.73
N PRO A 9 -8.42 3.20 -32.45
CA PRO A 9 -8.25 4.63 -32.21
C PRO A 9 -9.57 5.39 -32.44
N GLY A 10 -9.98 6.22 -31.47
CA GLY A 10 -11.23 6.98 -31.55
C GLY A 10 -12.51 6.20 -31.24
N ARG A 11 -12.42 4.88 -30.97
CA ARG A 11 -13.54 4.10 -30.41
C ARG A 11 -13.85 4.49 -28.97
N PHE A 12 -12.82 4.82 -28.21
CA PHE A 12 -12.94 5.24 -26.82
C PHE A 12 -12.69 6.74 -26.73
N LEU A 13 -13.71 7.49 -26.32
CA LEU A 13 -13.57 8.93 -26.08
C LEU A 13 -12.65 9.21 -24.89
N HIS A 14 -12.68 8.33 -23.88
CA HIS A 14 -11.86 8.43 -22.68
C HIS A 14 -11.30 7.05 -22.33
N VAL A 15 -10.00 7.00 -22.02
CA VAL A 15 -9.28 5.83 -21.52
C VAL A 15 -8.75 6.20 -20.14
N ILE A 16 -9.17 5.46 -19.13
CA ILE A 16 -8.74 5.65 -17.74
C ILE A 16 -7.85 4.47 -17.37
N VAL A 17 -6.67 4.75 -16.82
CA VAL A 17 -5.70 3.73 -16.43
C VAL A 17 -5.36 3.94 -14.96
N ASP A 18 -5.63 2.92 -14.16
CA ASP A 18 -5.25 2.86 -12.74
C ASP A 18 -3.90 2.14 -12.59
N GLU A 19 -3.22 2.39 -11.47
CA GLU A 19 -1.89 1.83 -11.15
C GLU A 19 -0.84 2.05 -12.26
N PHE A 20 -0.86 3.21 -12.92
CA PHE A 20 -0.02 3.47 -14.09
C PHE A 20 1.49 3.42 -13.79
N GLN A 21 1.91 3.60 -12.53
CA GLN A 21 3.31 3.46 -12.12
C GLN A 21 3.91 2.07 -12.41
N ASP A 22 3.06 1.03 -12.54
CA ASP A 22 3.48 -0.35 -12.79
C ASP A 22 3.44 -0.73 -14.28
N THR A 23 3.33 0.27 -15.16
CA THR A 23 3.31 0.13 -16.62
C THR A 23 4.71 -0.04 -17.21
N ASN A 24 4.81 -0.66 -18.39
CA ASN A 24 6.03 -0.74 -19.21
C ASN A 24 5.90 -0.01 -20.56
N SER A 25 7.02 0.12 -21.28
CA SER A 25 7.07 0.85 -22.56
C SER A 25 6.04 0.38 -23.59
N LEU A 26 5.83 -0.94 -23.72
CA LEU A 26 4.88 -1.51 -24.69
C LEU A 26 3.42 -1.15 -24.33
N GLN A 27 3.09 -1.17 -23.04
CA GLN A 27 1.76 -0.79 -22.57
C GLN A 27 1.51 0.71 -22.75
N ASP A 28 2.50 1.56 -22.49
CA ASP A 28 2.41 3.02 -22.71
C ASP A 28 2.16 3.36 -24.18
N GLU A 29 2.86 2.69 -25.10
CA GLU A 29 2.64 2.82 -26.55
C GLU A 29 1.23 2.40 -26.96
N LEU A 30 0.75 1.25 -26.45
CA LEU A 30 -0.59 0.76 -26.70
C LEU A 30 -1.66 1.77 -26.21
N LEU A 31 -1.52 2.27 -24.98
CA LEU A 31 -2.46 3.23 -24.39
C LEU A 31 -2.49 4.55 -25.17
N SER A 32 -1.34 5.02 -25.62
CA SER A 32 -1.23 6.21 -26.47
C SER A 32 -1.91 6.04 -27.83
N ALA A 33 -1.82 4.83 -28.39
CA ALA A 33 -2.46 4.51 -29.66
C ALA A 33 -3.98 4.34 -29.54
N LEU A 34 -4.49 3.96 -28.36
CA LEU A 34 -5.93 3.86 -28.08
C LEU A 34 -6.59 5.24 -27.93
N ALA A 35 -5.88 6.22 -27.37
CA ALA A 35 -6.34 7.59 -27.21
C ALA A 35 -5.35 8.60 -27.84
N PRO A 36 -5.27 8.66 -29.19
CA PRO A 36 -4.37 9.60 -29.86
C PRO A 36 -4.68 11.05 -29.49
N PRO A 37 -3.67 11.93 -29.40
CA PRO A 37 -3.87 13.35 -29.14
C PRO A 37 -4.92 13.97 -30.07
N GLY A 38 -5.86 14.72 -29.49
CA GLY A 38 -6.92 15.40 -30.22
C GLY A 38 -8.13 14.53 -30.62
N THR A 39 -8.12 13.23 -30.34
CA THR A 39 -9.25 12.32 -30.66
C THR A 39 -9.93 11.71 -29.44
N GLY A 40 -9.24 11.71 -28.29
CA GLY A 40 -9.76 11.24 -27.01
C GLY A 40 -8.90 11.71 -25.85
N THR A 41 -9.27 11.31 -24.64
CA THR A 41 -8.54 11.63 -23.39
C THR A 41 -7.91 10.38 -22.82
N LEU A 42 -6.63 10.47 -22.46
CA LEU A 42 -5.94 9.48 -21.64
C LEU A 42 -5.80 10.04 -20.23
N PHE A 43 -6.52 9.45 -19.27
CA PHE A 43 -6.50 9.85 -17.85
C PHE A 43 -5.72 8.80 -17.06
N LEU A 44 -4.59 9.20 -16.49
CA LEU A 44 -3.65 8.31 -15.81
C LEU A 44 -3.73 8.52 -14.30
N VAL A 45 -3.93 7.44 -13.56
CA VAL A 45 -3.96 7.41 -12.10
C VAL A 45 -2.84 6.50 -11.63
N GLY A 46 -2.11 6.93 -10.61
CA GLY A 46 -1.05 6.13 -10.02
C GLY A 46 -0.25 6.89 -8.97
N ASP A 47 0.66 6.19 -8.32
CA ASP A 47 1.57 6.74 -7.32
C ASP A 47 2.99 6.20 -7.51
N LEU A 48 3.93 7.09 -7.85
CA LEU A 48 5.35 6.73 -8.02
C LEU A 48 5.97 6.14 -6.74
N GLN A 49 5.44 6.48 -5.56
CA GLN A 49 5.89 5.95 -4.26
C GLN A 49 5.41 4.52 -4.01
N GLN A 50 4.50 3.99 -4.84
CA GLN A 50 3.93 2.64 -4.70
C GLN A 50 4.41 1.65 -5.76
N SER A 51 5.26 2.06 -6.70
CA SER A 51 5.82 1.15 -7.70
C SER A 51 6.71 0.08 -7.05
N ILE A 52 6.26 -1.17 -7.09
CA ILE A 52 7.01 -2.34 -6.58
C ILE A 52 7.17 -3.46 -7.61
N TYR A 53 6.62 -3.33 -8.83
CA TYR A 53 6.61 -4.40 -9.83
C TYR A 53 7.79 -4.38 -10.82
N ARG A 54 8.97 -3.89 -10.42
CA ARG A 54 10.16 -3.85 -11.29
C ARG A 54 10.56 -5.22 -11.85
N PHE A 55 10.32 -6.30 -11.08
CA PHE A 55 10.57 -7.68 -11.52
C PHE A 55 9.67 -8.13 -12.68
N ARG A 56 8.59 -7.39 -12.98
CA ARG A 56 7.73 -7.58 -14.15
C ARG A 56 7.96 -6.53 -15.24
N HIS A 57 9.12 -5.88 -15.21
CA HIS A 57 9.51 -4.83 -16.16
C HIS A 57 8.69 -3.53 -16.05
N ALA A 58 8.07 -3.25 -14.90
CA ALA A 58 7.51 -1.93 -14.64
C ALA A 58 8.61 -0.85 -14.68
N GLU A 59 8.31 0.28 -15.31
CA GLU A 59 9.24 1.39 -15.52
C GLU A 59 8.64 2.71 -14.99
N PRO A 60 8.85 3.04 -13.70
CA PRO A 60 8.26 4.24 -13.08
C PRO A 60 8.65 5.56 -13.75
N GLY A 61 9.81 5.57 -14.42
CA GLY A 61 10.27 6.70 -15.23
C GLY A 61 9.31 7.06 -16.36
N ILE A 62 8.53 6.10 -16.89
CA ILE A 62 7.49 6.36 -17.88
C ILE A 62 6.39 7.22 -17.27
N PHE A 63 5.88 6.84 -16.10
CA PHE A 63 4.84 7.61 -15.42
C PHE A 63 5.35 9.02 -15.05
N TRP A 64 6.58 9.11 -14.54
CA TRP A 64 7.18 10.41 -14.25
C TRP A 64 7.33 11.29 -15.50
N ARG A 65 7.76 10.72 -16.62
CA ARG A 65 7.82 11.41 -17.91
C ARG A 65 6.44 11.91 -18.33
N ARG A 66 5.40 11.07 -18.25
CA ARG A 66 4.00 11.45 -18.58
C ARG A 66 3.50 12.61 -17.73
N ILE A 67 3.76 12.60 -16.43
CA ILE A 67 3.42 13.71 -15.53
C ILE A 67 4.10 15.00 -15.99
N ARG A 68 5.42 14.96 -16.26
CA ARG A 68 6.17 16.14 -16.72
C ARG A 68 5.71 16.67 -18.08
N GLU A 69 5.37 15.77 -19.00
CA GLU A 69 4.80 16.14 -20.31
C GLU A 69 3.45 16.81 -20.13
N ALA A 70 2.54 16.23 -19.34
CA ALA A 70 1.21 16.78 -19.08
C ALA A 70 1.27 18.18 -18.45
N VAL A 71 2.06 18.37 -17.39
CA VAL A 71 2.21 19.67 -16.71
C VAL A 71 2.82 20.73 -17.61
N ARG A 72 3.76 20.35 -18.49
CA ARG A 72 4.38 21.27 -19.45
C ARG A 72 3.36 21.76 -20.48
N ASP A 73 2.49 20.87 -20.95
CA ASP A 73 1.52 21.16 -22.00
C ASP A 73 0.30 21.92 -21.43
N ASP A 74 -0.13 21.55 -20.21
CA ASP A 74 -1.16 22.24 -19.43
C ASP A 74 -0.95 22.03 -17.91
N PRO A 75 -0.62 23.07 -17.14
CA PRO A 75 -0.44 22.97 -15.69
C PRO A 75 -1.67 22.45 -14.92
N GLU A 76 -2.89 22.61 -15.45
CA GLU A 76 -4.12 22.13 -14.81
C GLU A 76 -4.38 20.63 -15.05
N SER A 77 -3.60 19.98 -15.91
CA SER A 77 -3.75 18.56 -16.23
C SER A 77 -3.22 17.62 -15.14
N LEU A 78 -2.49 18.13 -14.14
CA LEU A 78 -2.06 17.35 -12.98
C LEU A 78 -2.95 17.63 -11.77
N VAL A 79 -3.55 16.57 -11.24
CA VAL A 79 -4.29 16.62 -9.97
C VAL A 79 -3.52 15.81 -8.93
N GLU A 80 -2.93 16.51 -7.95
CA GLU A 80 -2.25 15.86 -6.82
C GLU A 80 -3.25 15.61 -5.68
N LEU A 81 -3.20 14.40 -5.11
CA LEU A 81 -4.01 13.99 -3.97
C LEU A 81 -3.11 13.60 -2.80
N ASP A 82 -2.79 14.56 -1.94
CA ASP A 82 -1.93 14.38 -0.78
C ASP A 82 -2.70 13.99 0.49
N VAL A 83 -4.01 14.27 0.54
CA VAL A 83 -4.88 13.93 1.68
C VAL A 83 -5.27 12.44 1.65
N THR A 84 -4.90 11.70 2.70
CA THR A 84 -5.31 10.30 2.87
C THR A 84 -6.48 10.13 3.83
N PHE A 85 -7.47 9.35 3.41
CA PHE A 85 -8.59 8.95 4.25
C PHE A 85 -8.38 7.57 4.88
N ARG A 86 -7.23 6.93 4.64
CA ARG A 86 -6.99 5.51 4.95
C ARG A 86 -6.20 5.24 6.22
N SER A 87 -5.47 6.22 6.76
CA SER A 87 -4.58 6.00 7.92
C SER A 87 -4.84 6.95 9.10
N ARG A 88 -4.44 6.53 10.30
CA ARG A 88 -4.42 7.38 11.51
C ARG A 88 -3.24 8.36 11.47
N GLN A 89 -3.31 9.45 12.26
CA GLN A 89 -2.27 10.48 12.31
C GLN A 89 -0.90 9.89 12.62
N ALA A 90 -0.81 9.09 13.69
CA ALA A 90 0.46 8.50 14.10
C ALA A 90 1.10 7.61 13.03
N VAL A 91 0.29 6.87 12.25
CA VAL A 91 0.79 6.05 11.12
C VAL A 91 1.41 6.95 10.05
N MET A 92 0.71 8.02 9.67
CA MET A 92 1.20 8.97 8.68
C MET A 92 2.47 9.67 9.16
N ASP A 93 2.52 10.12 10.41
CA ASP A 93 3.67 10.85 10.95
C ASP A 93 4.95 10.00 10.91
N THR A 94 4.86 8.74 11.32
CA THR A 94 5.99 7.81 11.28
C THR A 94 6.40 7.50 9.84
N VAL A 95 5.44 7.20 8.95
CA VAL A 95 5.74 6.92 7.52
C VAL A 95 6.40 8.15 6.89
N ASN A 96 5.82 9.33 7.04
CA ASN A 96 6.36 10.58 6.51
C ASN A 96 7.75 10.89 7.10
N SER A 97 7.97 10.62 8.39
CA SER A 97 9.27 10.81 9.02
C SER A 97 10.32 9.86 8.45
N LEU A 98 10.00 8.56 8.37
CA LEU A 98 10.90 7.54 7.86
C LEU A 98 11.30 7.81 6.41
N PHE A 99 10.31 7.97 5.52
CA PHE A 99 10.58 8.10 4.10
C PHE A 99 11.23 9.42 3.71
N ARG A 100 11.08 10.49 4.50
CA ARG A 100 11.90 11.70 4.33
C ARG A 100 13.40 11.45 4.41
N HIS A 101 13.83 10.40 5.13
CA HIS A 101 15.24 10.05 5.28
C HIS A 101 15.71 8.97 4.30
N ILE A 102 14.84 8.04 3.90
CA ILE A 102 15.24 6.87 3.09
C ILE A 102 14.83 6.97 1.61
N TRP A 103 13.96 7.90 1.24
CA TRP A 103 13.40 7.97 -0.12
C TRP A 103 14.46 8.23 -1.19
N SER A 104 15.43 9.11 -0.91
CA SER A 104 16.50 9.47 -1.84
C SER A 104 17.35 8.28 -2.29
N ASP A 105 17.45 7.26 -1.44
CA ASP A 105 18.29 6.08 -1.68
C ASP A 105 17.57 4.99 -2.49
N GLY A 106 16.26 5.14 -2.71
CA GLY A 106 15.39 4.19 -3.41
C GLY A 106 15.09 4.55 -4.87
N VAL A 107 13.81 4.43 -5.24
CA VAL A 107 13.32 4.70 -6.61
C VAL A 107 13.60 6.15 -7.04
N ALA A 108 13.60 7.09 -6.08
CA ALA A 108 13.91 8.50 -6.30
C ALA A 108 15.24 8.71 -7.04
N ARG A 109 16.25 7.87 -6.80
CA ARG A 109 17.54 7.94 -7.49
C ARG A 109 17.43 7.82 -9.00
N SER A 110 16.39 7.13 -9.49
CA SER A 110 16.18 6.89 -10.92
C SER A 110 15.22 7.89 -11.59
N ILE A 111 14.39 8.60 -10.83
CA ILE A 111 13.35 9.47 -11.38
C ILE A 111 13.43 10.93 -10.90
N GLU A 112 14.35 11.26 -9.98
CA GLU A 112 14.56 12.62 -9.47
C GLU A 112 13.30 13.28 -8.89
N LYS A 113 12.34 12.48 -8.41
CA LYS A 113 11.14 12.95 -7.72
C LYS A 113 11.35 12.93 -6.21
N GLU A 114 11.07 14.04 -5.54
CA GLU A 114 11.06 14.14 -4.08
C GLU A 114 9.90 13.35 -3.45
N PHE A 115 10.06 12.97 -2.19
CA PHE A 115 9.02 12.28 -1.43
C PHE A 115 7.83 13.22 -1.20
N SER A 116 6.63 12.84 -1.64
CA SER A 116 5.40 13.56 -1.31
C SER A 116 4.82 13.00 0.00
N PRO A 117 4.73 13.79 1.08
CA PRO A 117 4.19 13.34 2.35
C PRO A 117 2.66 13.25 2.32
N LEU A 118 2.11 12.36 3.14
CA LEU A 118 0.67 12.22 3.34
C LEU A 118 0.12 13.30 4.28
N ALA A 119 -1.03 13.88 3.94
CA ALA A 119 -1.75 14.85 4.74
C ALA A 119 -3.02 14.26 5.39
N PRO A 120 -3.36 14.67 6.63
CA PRO A 120 -4.60 14.26 7.28
C PRO A 120 -5.84 14.99 6.72
N PRO A 121 -7.03 14.34 6.73
CA PRO A 121 -8.27 14.95 6.28
C PRO A 121 -8.91 15.80 7.39
N MET A 122 -8.22 16.87 7.82
CA MET A 122 -8.60 17.67 9.01
C MET A 122 -10.00 18.29 8.93
N SER A 123 -10.53 18.51 7.72
CA SER A 123 -11.85 19.07 7.50
C SER A 123 -13.00 18.08 7.74
N ARG A 124 -12.70 16.81 8.00
CA ARG A 124 -13.72 15.77 8.22
C ARG A 124 -14.10 15.67 9.69
N GLU A 125 -15.39 15.79 9.99
CA GLU A 125 -15.93 15.73 11.35
C GLU A 125 -15.59 14.42 12.09
N TRP A 126 -15.48 13.30 11.37
CA TRP A 126 -15.12 12.00 11.95
C TRP A 126 -13.61 11.83 12.24
N TRP A 127 -12.75 12.73 11.77
CA TRP A 127 -11.29 12.59 11.87
C TRP A 127 -10.75 12.48 13.31
N PRO A 128 -11.25 13.29 14.28
CA PRO A 128 -10.82 13.16 15.68
C PRO A 128 -11.14 11.77 16.27
N GLY A 129 -12.37 11.27 16.05
CA GLY A 129 -12.81 9.98 16.58
C GLY A 129 -11.97 8.79 16.08
N ARG A 130 -11.46 8.89 14.85
CA ARG A 130 -10.53 7.88 14.29
C ARG A 130 -9.25 7.71 15.11
N GLN A 131 -8.83 8.72 15.87
CA GLN A 131 -7.62 8.61 16.69
C GLN A 131 -7.86 7.81 17.98
N GLU A 132 -9.13 7.64 18.39
CA GLU A 132 -9.59 7.06 19.66
C GLU A 132 -9.64 5.51 19.69
N THR A 133 -8.82 4.85 18.85
CA THR A 133 -8.69 3.38 18.85
C THR A 133 -7.60 2.94 19.81
N THR A 134 -7.76 1.78 20.46
CA THR A 134 -6.80 1.33 21.49
C THR A 134 -5.57 0.60 20.93
N ILE A 135 -5.61 0.12 19.68
CA ILE A 135 -4.45 -0.51 19.05
C ILE A 135 -3.33 0.51 18.86
N MET A 136 -2.12 0.15 19.29
CA MET A 136 -0.93 0.96 19.08
C MET A 136 -0.58 1.03 17.58
N PRO A 137 -0.30 2.22 17.03
CA PRO A 137 -0.01 2.37 15.61
C PRO A 137 1.31 1.70 15.18
N PHE A 138 2.29 1.63 16.09
CA PHE A 138 3.55 0.92 15.90
C PHE A 138 3.95 0.23 17.19
N GLU A 139 4.40 -1.00 17.06
CA GLU A 139 4.90 -1.82 18.16
C GLU A 139 6.08 -2.66 17.64
N LEU A 140 7.19 -2.66 18.38
CA LEU A 140 8.31 -3.54 18.09
C LEU A 140 8.14 -4.81 18.92
N ILE A 141 7.95 -5.93 18.23
CA ILE A 141 7.78 -7.24 18.88
C ILE A 141 9.13 -7.95 18.86
N LEU A 142 9.59 -8.36 20.05
CA LEU A 142 10.79 -9.15 20.23
C LEU A 142 10.39 -10.50 20.81
N PRO A 143 10.90 -11.62 20.27
CA PRO A 143 10.66 -12.93 20.85
C PRO A 143 11.24 -13.03 22.26
N ASP A 144 10.57 -13.81 23.12
CA ASP A 144 11.07 -14.07 24.46
C ASP A 144 12.40 -14.85 24.39
N SER A 145 13.32 -14.58 25.32
CA SER A 145 14.61 -15.26 25.37
C SER A 145 14.47 -16.75 25.66
N ASP A 146 13.40 -17.15 26.34
CA ASP A 146 13.13 -18.55 26.69
C ASP A 146 12.81 -19.41 25.45
N ASP A 147 12.31 -18.78 24.37
CA ASP A 147 12.07 -19.44 23.08
C ASP A 147 13.34 -19.56 22.23
N LEU A 148 14.47 -19.00 22.67
CA LEU A 148 15.69 -18.91 21.89
C LEU A 148 16.83 -19.70 22.53
N THR A 149 17.39 -20.63 21.76
CA THR A 149 18.67 -21.24 22.12
C THR A 149 19.84 -20.37 21.66
N PRO A 150 21.01 -20.39 22.34
CA PRO A 150 22.20 -19.65 21.89
C PRO A 150 22.71 -20.03 20.49
N LYS A 151 22.19 -21.11 19.88
CA LYS A 151 22.52 -21.59 18.53
C LYS A 151 21.32 -21.54 17.57
N ALA A 152 20.27 -20.79 17.92
CA ALA A 152 19.07 -20.64 17.09
C ALA A 152 19.43 -20.14 15.69
N LYS A 153 18.87 -20.79 14.67
CA LYS A 153 19.00 -20.37 13.28
C LYS A 153 17.94 -19.30 12.96
N THR A 154 18.09 -18.67 11.80
CA THR A 154 17.14 -17.65 11.31
C THR A 154 15.70 -18.16 11.25
N GLY A 155 15.48 -19.44 10.91
CA GLY A 155 14.15 -20.05 10.90
C GLY A 155 13.51 -20.11 12.29
N ASP A 156 14.30 -20.52 13.29
CA ASP A 156 13.86 -20.64 14.70
C ASP A 156 13.49 -19.26 15.26
N LEU A 157 14.34 -18.26 15.01
CA LEU A 157 14.10 -16.87 15.40
C LEU A 157 12.80 -16.32 14.79
N ARG A 158 12.51 -16.72 13.55
CA ARG A 158 11.30 -16.27 12.84
C ARG A 158 10.04 -16.91 13.42
N ILE A 159 10.08 -18.22 13.71
CA ILE A 159 8.98 -18.93 14.38
C ILE A 159 8.71 -18.30 15.76
N ALA A 160 9.75 -18.05 16.54
CA ALA A 160 9.61 -17.38 17.84
C ALA A 160 8.95 -15.99 17.70
N ALA A 161 9.42 -15.17 16.76
CA ALA A 161 8.81 -13.86 16.50
C ALA A 161 7.35 -13.97 16.03
N MET A 162 7.01 -14.99 15.21
CA MET A 162 5.64 -15.26 14.79
C MET A 162 4.74 -15.67 15.95
N ARG A 163 5.25 -16.46 16.91
CA ARG A 163 4.51 -16.82 18.12
C ARG A 163 4.18 -15.57 18.94
N THR A 164 5.16 -14.71 19.17
CA THR A 164 4.92 -13.45 19.90
C THR A 164 3.92 -12.54 19.16
N LEU A 165 3.98 -12.48 17.83
CA LEU A 165 2.98 -11.77 17.02
C LEU A 165 1.58 -12.39 17.16
N ALA A 166 1.47 -13.71 17.09
CA ALA A 166 0.20 -14.43 17.24
C ALA A 166 -0.40 -14.20 18.63
N ASP A 167 0.42 -14.27 19.68
CA ASP A 167 0.02 -14.00 21.07
C ASP A 167 -0.47 -12.56 21.22
N ARG A 168 0.18 -11.59 20.56
CA ARG A 168 -0.25 -10.19 20.55
C ARG A 168 -1.61 -9.99 19.85
N ILE A 169 -1.85 -10.70 18.75
CA ILE A 169 -3.16 -10.68 18.06
C ILE A 169 -4.24 -11.28 18.95
N LEU A 170 -3.97 -12.41 19.61
CA LEU A 170 -4.90 -13.04 20.55
C LEU A 170 -5.22 -12.12 21.73
N GLU A 171 -4.22 -11.44 22.30
CA GLU A 171 -4.42 -10.47 23.37
C GLU A 171 -5.29 -9.30 22.91
N ALA A 172 -5.04 -8.75 21.72
CA ALA A 172 -5.84 -7.66 21.16
C ALA A 172 -7.31 -8.05 20.98
N VAL A 173 -7.58 -9.25 20.44
CA VAL A 173 -8.94 -9.78 20.29
C VAL A 173 -9.57 -10.10 21.65
N GLY A 174 -8.84 -10.74 22.56
CA GLY A 174 -9.34 -11.16 23.87
C GLY A 174 -9.60 -10.01 24.84
N SER A 175 -8.82 -8.92 24.76
CA SER A 175 -8.99 -7.72 25.60
C SER A 175 -10.10 -6.79 25.10
N GLY A 176 -10.63 -7.02 23.89
CA GLY A 176 -11.60 -6.12 23.27
C GLY A 176 -10.99 -4.82 22.77
N ALA A 177 -9.72 -4.85 22.32
CA ALA A 177 -9.09 -3.71 21.69
C ALA A 177 -9.92 -3.22 20.50
N THR A 178 -9.86 -1.93 20.18
CA THR A 178 -10.77 -1.31 19.23
C THR A 178 -10.09 -0.86 17.95
N VAL A 179 -10.84 -0.92 16.85
CA VAL A 179 -10.53 -0.30 15.56
C VAL A 179 -11.67 0.60 15.12
N TRP A 180 -11.34 1.61 14.33
CA TRP A 180 -12.30 2.55 13.76
C TRP A 180 -12.87 1.98 12.47
N ASP A 181 -14.19 1.77 12.41
CA ASP A 181 -14.85 1.18 11.25
C ASP A 181 -16.16 1.90 10.91
N SER A 182 -16.61 1.74 9.66
CA SER A 182 -17.91 2.23 9.21
C SER A 182 -19.01 1.26 9.63
N ASP A 183 -20.16 1.80 10.02
CA ASP A 183 -21.38 1.01 10.25
C ASP A 183 -22.10 0.61 8.95
N GLY A 184 -21.53 0.96 7.78
CA GLY A 184 -22.14 0.74 6.47
C GLY A 184 -23.30 1.68 6.13
N LYS A 185 -23.64 2.61 7.04
CA LYS A 185 -24.71 3.62 6.89
C LYS A 185 -24.17 5.05 6.86
N GLY A 186 -22.86 5.20 6.71
CA GLY A 186 -22.17 6.49 6.66
C GLY A 186 -21.78 7.04 8.03
N SER A 187 -22.01 6.30 9.12
CA SER A 187 -21.43 6.60 10.42
C SER A 187 -20.17 5.78 10.63
N PHE A 188 -19.33 6.26 11.55
CA PHE A 188 -18.12 5.58 11.96
C PHE A 188 -18.03 5.57 13.47
N ALA A 189 -17.60 4.44 14.02
CA ALA A 189 -17.43 4.28 15.47
C ALA A 189 -16.32 3.26 15.78
N PRO A 190 -15.72 3.32 16.96
CA PRO A 190 -14.83 2.27 17.43
C PRO A 190 -15.64 0.98 17.65
N ARG A 191 -15.10 -0.14 17.19
CA ARG A 191 -15.61 -1.48 17.51
C ARG A 191 -14.48 -2.40 17.94
N PRO A 192 -14.78 -3.47 18.71
CA PRO A 192 -13.78 -4.49 19.00
C PRO A 192 -13.16 -5.06 17.72
N VAL A 193 -11.86 -5.33 17.77
CA VAL A 193 -11.13 -6.02 16.71
C VAL A 193 -11.59 -7.47 16.60
N THR A 194 -11.53 -7.97 15.37
CA THR A 194 -11.73 -9.37 15.03
C THR A 194 -10.50 -9.85 14.25
N PHE A 195 -10.33 -11.16 14.07
CA PHE A 195 -9.21 -11.69 13.28
C PHE A 195 -9.16 -11.14 11.85
N ARG A 196 -10.30 -10.70 11.28
CA ARG A 196 -10.38 -10.12 9.93
C ARG A 196 -9.74 -8.75 9.81
N ASP A 197 -9.48 -8.08 10.93
CA ASP A 197 -8.86 -6.75 10.96
C ASP A 197 -7.34 -6.81 10.90
N PHE A 198 -6.76 -8.02 10.97
CA PHE A 198 -5.32 -8.24 10.93
C PHE A 198 -4.89 -8.79 9.57
N ALA A 199 -3.77 -8.28 9.06
CA ALA A 199 -3.08 -8.81 7.89
C ALA A 199 -1.59 -8.98 8.23
N VAL A 200 -1.04 -10.16 7.92
CA VAL A 200 0.39 -10.45 8.10
C VAL A 200 1.08 -10.38 6.75
N LEU A 201 1.91 -9.36 6.56
CA LEU A 201 2.66 -9.16 5.32
C LEU A 201 4.01 -9.87 5.40
N VAL A 202 4.28 -10.75 4.43
CA VAL A 202 5.55 -11.47 4.31
C VAL A 202 6.18 -11.29 2.93
N PRO A 203 7.52 -11.29 2.83
CA PRO A 203 8.20 -11.03 1.56
C PRO A 203 8.12 -12.18 0.55
N SER A 204 7.82 -13.40 0.99
CA SER A 204 7.69 -14.56 0.11
C SER A 204 6.80 -15.65 0.70
N ARG A 205 6.33 -16.54 -0.18
CA ARG A 205 5.50 -17.71 0.19
C ARG A 205 6.26 -18.80 0.94
N ALA A 206 7.59 -18.75 0.98
CA ALA A 206 8.41 -19.72 1.70
C ALA A 206 8.20 -19.69 3.22
N ILE A 207 7.41 -18.75 3.73
CA ILE A 207 7.09 -18.55 5.14
C ILE A 207 5.71 -19.12 5.48
N TYR A 208 4.89 -19.51 4.48
CA TYR A 208 3.49 -19.89 4.72
C TYR A 208 3.37 -21.10 5.63
N ASP A 209 4.17 -22.15 5.42
CA ASP A 209 4.16 -23.35 6.28
C ASP A 209 4.40 -22.99 7.75
N GLN A 210 5.31 -22.05 8.03
CA GLN A 210 5.60 -21.58 9.40
C GLN A 210 4.46 -20.74 9.98
N ILE A 211 3.75 -19.98 9.13
CA ILE A 211 2.55 -19.24 9.55
C ILE A 211 1.43 -20.23 9.86
N GLU A 212 1.21 -21.25 9.03
CA GLU A 212 0.22 -22.29 9.27
C GLU A 212 0.48 -23.01 10.60
N GLU A 213 1.71 -23.48 10.82
CA GLU A 213 2.14 -24.11 12.07
C GLU A 213 1.82 -23.22 13.28
N VAL A 214 2.32 -21.98 13.28
CA VAL A 214 2.18 -21.10 14.46
C VAL A 214 0.75 -20.58 14.63
N PHE A 215 0.15 -20.05 13.58
CA PHE A 215 -1.14 -19.36 13.68
C PHE A 215 -2.28 -20.37 13.78
N ILE A 216 -2.32 -21.39 12.92
CA ILE A 216 -3.43 -22.33 12.86
C ILE A 216 -3.23 -23.45 13.88
N GLU A 217 -2.11 -24.17 13.83
CA GLU A 217 -1.93 -25.39 14.62
C GLU A 217 -1.66 -25.11 16.10
N GLU A 218 -0.75 -24.18 16.40
CA GLU A 218 -0.39 -23.88 17.80
C GLU A 218 -1.37 -22.93 18.49
N ARG A 219 -1.90 -21.93 17.78
CA ARG A 219 -2.67 -20.82 18.38
C ARG A 219 -4.14 -20.76 17.98
N GLY A 220 -4.58 -21.56 17.01
CA GLY A 220 -5.98 -21.62 16.59
C GLY A 220 -6.52 -20.32 15.97
N ILE A 221 -5.66 -19.47 15.42
CA ILE A 221 -6.01 -18.24 14.72
C ILE A 221 -6.51 -18.58 13.30
N PRO A 222 -7.75 -18.23 12.94
CA PRO A 222 -8.25 -18.41 11.58
C PRO A 222 -7.40 -17.60 10.58
N THR A 223 -6.75 -18.30 9.65
CA THR A 223 -5.81 -17.72 8.68
C THR A 223 -6.20 -18.09 7.25
N TYR A 224 -6.02 -17.16 6.31
CA TYR A 224 -6.28 -17.35 4.88
C TYR A 224 -5.11 -16.78 4.08
N PHE A 225 -4.72 -17.47 2.99
CA PHE A 225 -3.58 -17.13 2.12
C PHE A 225 -4.01 -16.77 0.70
#